data_AF-A0AAW1KZ69-F1
#
_entry.id   AF-A0AAW1KZ69-F1
#
_cell.length_a   1.000
_cell.length_b   1.000
_cell.length_c   1.000
_cell.angle_alpha   90.00
_cell.angle_beta   90.00
_cell.angle_gamma   90.00
#
_symmetry.space_group_name_H-M   'P 1'
#
loop_
_entity.id
_entity.type
_entity.pdbx_description
1 polymer ?
#
loop_
_entity_poly.entity_id
_entity_poly.type
_entity_poly.pdbx_seq_one_letter_code
_entity_poly.pdbx_strand_id
1 'polypeptide(L)'
;MDTSIKITLLLVTLFFVATKGAANQSNVAQSLSKSNELQKCENGLGTKCGHSIYQHVFKAGKEVSNECCSRLITVGKDCHDLLTEVTIVYKRLSEKKAREIWQKNDKAWEDCKKSVAPSPRGSSELQNCENGLGTKCGHLIYKNVFESKTEVSKDCCSRLLTVGKDCHDLLTEVTIVYKRLTEKHAKEIWLKNDKVWEQCQTE
;
A
#
# COMPACT_ATOMS: atom_id res chain seq x y z
N MET A 1 -13.91 -23.87 12.93
CA MET A 1 -13.36 -24.39 11.65
C MET A 1 -13.56 -25.88 11.66
N ASP A 2 -14.34 -26.37 10.70
CA ASP A 2 -14.95 -27.69 10.70
C ASP A 2 -13.92 -28.78 10.40
N THR A 3 -13.84 -29.79 11.27
CA THR A 3 -12.95 -30.96 11.17
C THR A 3 -13.15 -31.73 9.86
N SER A 4 -14.31 -31.57 9.23
CA SER A 4 -14.67 -32.17 7.93
C SER A 4 -13.81 -31.66 6.75
N ILE A 5 -13.30 -30.42 6.83
CA ILE A 5 -12.43 -29.84 5.77
C ILE A 5 -11.04 -30.49 5.76
N LYS A 6 -10.50 -30.81 6.95
CA LYS A 6 -9.18 -31.46 7.08
C LYS A 6 -9.18 -32.89 6.54
N ILE A 7 -10.28 -33.63 6.75
CA ILE A 7 -10.41 -35.04 6.32
C ILE A 7 -10.66 -35.12 4.81
N THR A 8 -11.45 -34.19 4.25
CA THR A 8 -11.72 -34.17 2.79
C THR A 8 -10.46 -33.87 1.98
N LEU A 9 -9.55 -33.03 2.49
CA LEU A 9 -8.27 -32.73 1.83
C LEU A 9 -7.29 -33.92 1.86
N LEU A 10 -7.31 -34.71 2.93
CA LEU A 10 -6.49 -35.92 3.11
C LEU A 10 -6.94 -37.10 2.22
N LEU A 11 -8.19 -37.14 1.78
CA LEU A 11 -8.71 -38.24 0.96
C LEU A 11 -8.49 -38.02 -0.55
N VAL A 12 -8.44 -36.77 -1.01
CA VAL A 12 -8.13 -36.44 -2.41
C VAL A 12 -6.68 -36.83 -2.78
N THR A 13 -5.77 -36.91 -1.80
CA THR A 13 -4.37 -37.34 -2.01
C THR A 13 -4.20 -38.85 -2.10
N LEU A 14 -5.14 -39.66 -1.60
CA LEU A 14 -5.04 -41.13 -1.61
C LEU A 14 -5.54 -41.79 -2.92
N PHE A 15 -6.39 -41.11 -3.71
CA PHE A 15 -6.95 -41.71 -4.94
C PHE A 15 -6.07 -41.60 -6.19
N PHE A 16 -4.94 -40.89 -6.16
CA PHE A 16 -4.02 -40.78 -7.30
C PHE A 16 -2.79 -41.69 -7.21
N VAL A 17 -2.69 -42.57 -6.21
CA VAL A 17 -1.53 -43.46 -6.02
C VAL A 17 -1.82 -44.84 -6.62
N ALA A 18 -1.94 -44.93 -7.94
CA ALA A 18 -2.00 -46.22 -8.62
C ALA A 18 -1.50 -46.21 -10.07
N THR A 19 -0.44 -45.46 -10.42
CA THR A 19 0.35 -45.76 -11.63
C THR A 19 1.84 -45.46 -11.44
N LYS A 20 2.67 -46.36 -11.96
CA LYS A 20 4.14 -46.46 -11.78
C LYS A 20 4.89 -45.32 -12.48
N GLY A 21 6.04 -44.91 -11.91
CA GLY A 21 7.13 -44.24 -12.64
C GLY A 21 7.69 -42.97 -11.97
N ALA A 22 9.02 -42.84 -11.94
CA ALA A 22 9.81 -41.78 -11.28
C ALA A 22 9.46 -40.31 -11.62
N ALA A 23 8.49 -40.03 -12.51
CA ALA A 23 7.91 -38.70 -12.71
C ALA A 23 7.05 -38.21 -11.53
N ASN A 24 6.66 -39.11 -10.61
CA ASN A 24 5.76 -38.80 -9.51
C ASN A 24 6.44 -38.10 -8.31
N GLN A 25 7.76 -38.20 -8.18
CA GLN A 25 8.47 -37.63 -7.01
C GLN A 25 8.65 -36.10 -7.13
N SER A 26 8.85 -35.60 -8.35
CA SER A 26 8.94 -34.15 -8.65
C SER A 26 7.60 -33.44 -8.42
N ASN A 27 6.49 -34.04 -8.88
CA ASN A 27 5.15 -33.47 -8.71
C ASN A 27 4.71 -33.45 -7.24
N VAL A 28 5.08 -34.47 -6.46
CA VAL A 28 4.81 -34.52 -5.02
C VAL A 28 5.64 -33.47 -4.27
N ALA A 29 6.93 -33.33 -4.58
CA ALA A 29 7.78 -32.30 -3.97
C ALA A 29 7.30 -30.88 -4.30
N GLN A 30 6.88 -30.63 -5.54
CA GLN A 30 6.31 -29.35 -5.94
C GLN A 30 4.98 -29.04 -5.25
N SER A 31 4.10 -30.04 -5.13
CA SER A 31 2.83 -29.91 -4.40
C SER A 31 3.05 -29.62 -2.92
N LEU A 32 4.01 -30.30 -2.29
CA LEU A 32 4.39 -30.09 -0.89
C LEU A 32 5.04 -28.72 -0.65
N SER A 33 5.85 -28.25 -1.60
CA SER A 33 6.42 -26.90 -1.56
C SER A 33 5.32 -25.84 -1.61
N LYS A 34 4.39 -25.95 -2.58
CA LYS A 34 3.27 -25.02 -2.73
C LYS A 34 2.32 -25.03 -1.53
N SER A 35 2.12 -26.20 -0.89
CA SER A 35 1.32 -26.27 0.35
C SER A 35 2.00 -25.57 1.53
N ASN A 36 3.32 -25.69 1.65
CA ASN A 36 4.08 -25.02 2.71
C ASN A 36 4.10 -23.51 2.52
N GLU A 37 4.23 -23.03 1.28
CA GLU A 37 4.14 -21.60 0.94
C GLU A 37 2.75 -21.05 1.26
N LEU A 38 1.70 -21.75 0.85
CA LEU A 38 0.32 -21.38 1.17
C LEU A 38 0.11 -21.25 2.68
N GLN A 39 0.58 -22.25 3.45
CA GLN A 39 0.45 -22.23 4.91
C GLN A 39 1.21 -21.04 5.54
N LYS A 40 2.39 -20.69 5.04
CA LYS A 40 3.14 -19.51 5.50
C LYS A 40 2.37 -18.22 5.22
N CYS A 41 1.79 -18.09 4.04
CA CYS A 41 0.97 -16.93 3.67
C CYS A 41 -0.28 -16.80 4.55
N GLU A 42 -1.00 -17.90 4.77
CA GLU A 42 -2.17 -17.92 5.65
C GLU A 42 -1.81 -17.53 7.09
N ASN A 43 -0.73 -18.09 7.63
CA ASN A 43 -0.27 -17.79 8.98
C ASN A 43 0.20 -16.34 9.12
N GLY A 44 0.92 -15.81 8.13
CA GLY A 44 1.43 -14.44 8.16
C GLY A 44 0.30 -13.40 8.13
N LEU A 45 -0.76 -13.64 7.34
CA LEU A 45 -1.95 -12.78 7.34
C LEU A 45 -2.76 -12.94 8.62
N GLY A 46 -2.90 -14.18 9.11
CA GLY A 46 -3.80 -14.52 10.19
C GLY A 46 -5.27 -14.51 9.77
N THR A 47 -6.10 -15.25 10.51
CA THR A 47 -7.50 -15.54 10.11
C THR A 47 -8.35 -14.29 9.90
N LYS A 48 -8.24 -13.29 10.79
CA LYS A 48 -9.04 -12.04 10.71
C LYS A 48 -8.74 -11.27 9.43
N CYS A 49 -7.47 -11.05 9.12
CA CYS A 49 -7.08 -10.27 7.96
C CYS A 49 -7.24 -11.05 6.66
N GLY A 50 -6.89 -12.33 6.64
CA GLY A 50 -7.18 -13.22 5.50
C GLY A 50 -8.68 -13.22 5.16
N HIS A 51 -9.56 -13.28 6.16
CA HIS A 51 -11.01 -13.20 5.93
C HIS A 51 -11.45 -11.84 5.36
N SER A 52 -10.94 -10.74 5.91
CA SER A 52 -11.28 -9.39 5.43
C SER A 52 -10.86 -9.18 3.97
N ILE A 53 -9.63 -9.59 3.63
CA ILE A 53 -9.09 -9.47 2.26
C ILE A 53 -9.87 -10.37 1.31
N TYR A 54 -10.17 -11.61 1.70
CA TYR A 54 -11.02 -12.50 0.92
C TYR A 54 -12.39 -11.90 0.63
N GLN A 55 -13.06 -11.32 1.65
CA GLN A 55 -14.35 -10.66 1.43
C GLN A 55 -14.24 -9.48 0.46
N HIS A 56 -13.19 -8.68 0.58
CA HIS A 56 -12.96 -7.54 -0.30
C HIS A 56 -12.75 -7.95 -1.76
N VAL A 57 -11.89 -8.96 -2.01
CA VAL A 57 -11.55 -9.42 -3.36
C VAL A 57 -12.66 -10.26 -3.99
N PHE A 58 -13.18 -11.25 -3.27
CA PHE A 58 -14.08 -12.26 -3.84
C PHE A 58 -15.57 -11.94 -3.68
N LYS A 59 -15.93 -10.98 -2.83
CA LYS A 59 -17.32 -10.56 -2.61
C LYS A 59 -17.45 -9.05 -2.84
N ALA A 60 -18.55 -8.47 -2.37
CA ALA A 60 -18.72 -7.03 -2.21
C ALA A 60 -18.41 -6.64 -0.75
N GLY A 61 -17.19 -6.97 -0.30
CA GLY A 61 -16.76 -6.71 1.07
C GLY A 61 -16.42 -5.24 1.33
N LYS A 62 -16.28 -4.90 2.61
CA LYS A 62 -15.82 -3.57 3.05
C LYS A 62 -14.36 -3.32 2.68
N GLU A 63 -13.91 -2.07 2.80
CA GLU A 63 -12.49 -1.72 2.70
C GLU A 63 -11.65 -2.50 3.72
N VAL A 64 -10.41 -2.83 3.36
CA VAL A 64 -9.45 -3.52 4.21
C VAL A 64 -8.85 -2.51 5.18
N SER A 65 -8.78 -2.83 6.48
CA SER A 65 -8.18 -1.93 7.48
C SER A 65 -6.68 -1.76 7.28
N ASN A 66 -6.12 -0.62 7.72
CA ASN A 66 -4.68 -0.37 7.69
C ASN A 66 -3.88 -1.48 8.39
N GLU A 67 -4.36 -1.99 9.53
CA GLU A 67 -3.74 -3.14 10.23
C GLU A 67 -3.60 -4.37 9.31
N CYS A 68 -4.67 -4.71 8.59
CA CYS A 68 -4.66 -5.85 7.69
C CYS A 68 -3.88 -5.57 6.41
N CYS A 69 -3.87 -4.34 5.93
CA CYS A 69 -2.99 -3.93 4.84
C CYS A 69 -1.52 -4.01 5.25
N SER A 70 -1.13 -3.64 6.47
CA SER A 70 0.27 -3.75 6.93
C SER A 70 0.74 -5.19 6.95
N ARG A 71 -0.12 -6.11 7.42
CA ARG A 71 0.15 -7.55 7.37
C ARG A 71 0.25 -8.06 5.93
N LEU A 72 -0.65 -7.61 5.05
CA LEU A 72 -0.63 -7.98 3.63
C LEU A 72 0.68 -7.54 2.95
N ILE A 73 1.12 -6.31 3.18
CA ILE A 73 2.40 -5.81 2.66
C ILE A 73 3.57 -6.60 3.23
N THR A 74 3.51 -6.97 4.51
CA THR A 74 4.57 -7.73 5.18
C THR A 74 4.72 -9.14 4.61
N VAL A 75 3.61 -9.84 4.33
CA VAL A 75 3.67 -11.16 3.69
C VAL A 75 3.97 -11.09 2.19
N GLY A 76 3.78 -9.94 1.56
CA GLY A 76 4.15 -9.68 0.18
C GLY A 76 3.07 -10.01 -0.87
N LYS A 77 3.28 -9.50 -2.09
CA LYS A 77 2.35 -9.66 -3.21
C LYS A 77 2.21 -11.13 -3.61
N ASP A 78 3.30 -11.88 -3.60
CA ASP A 78 3.29 -13.29 -3.98
C ASP A 78 2.34 -14.10 -3.10
N CYS A 79 2.28 -13.81 -1.80
CA CYS A 79 1.32 -14.44 -0.89
C CYS A 79 -0.14 -14.05 -1.22
N HIS A 80 -0.38 -12.78 -1.53
CA HIS A 80 -1.70 -12.29 -1.94
C HIS A 80 -2.19 -12.99 -3.21
N ASP A 81 -1.32 -13.05 -4.21
CA ASP A 81 -1.61 -13.67 -5.51
C ASP A 81 -1.78 -15.18 -5.37
N LEU A 82 -0.94 -15.87 -4.58
CA LEU A 82 -1.05 -17.31 -4.34
C LEU A 82 -2.39 -17.68 -3.68
N LEU A 83 -2.81 -16.93 -2.66
CA LEU A 83 -4.09 -17.15 -1.98
C LEU A 83 -5.28 -16.94 -2.94
N THR A 84 -5.18 -15.95 -3.80
CA THR A 84 -6.18 -15.69 -4.84
C THR A 84 -6.22 -16.81 -5.88
N GLU A 85 -5.06 -17.24 -6.39
CA GLU A 85 -4.93 -18.32 -7.37
C GLU A 85 -5.55 -19.62 -6.85
N VAL A 86 -5.15 -20.05 -5.65
CA VAL A 86 -5.67 -21.28 -5.02
C VAL A 86 -7.19 -21.20 -4.84
N THR A 87 -7.70 -20.03 -4.45
CA THR A 87 -9.16 -19.83 -4.28
C THR A 87 -9.92 -19.91 -5.61
N ILE A 88 -9.38 -19.34 -6.69
CA ILE A 88 -9.96 -19.41 -8.04
C ILE A 88 -10.04 -20.88 -8.49
N VAL A 89 -8.94 -21.62 -8.34
CA VAL A 89 -8.85 -23.04 -8.72
C VAL A 89 -9.81 -23.88 -7.90
N TYR A 90 -9.81 -23.72 -6.57
CA TYR A 90 -10.68 -24.46 -5.66
C TYR A 90 -12.16 -24.24 -5.96
N LYS A 91 -12.56 -22.98 -6.23
CA LYS A 91 -13.95 -22.63 -6.58
C LYS A 91 -14.32 -22.94 -8.03
N ARG A 92 -13.37 -23.37 -8.86
CA ARG A 92 -13.56 -23.66 -10.30
C ARG A 92 -14.24 -22.49 -11.03
N LEU A 93 -13.76 -21.28 -10.78
CA LEU A 93 -14.35 -20.08 -11.39
C LEU A 93 -14.12 -20.09 -12.91
N SER A 94 -15.11 -19.59 -13.67
CA SER A 94 -14.94 -19.39 -15.11
C SER A 94 -13.83 -18.38 -15.39
N GLU A 95 -13.20 -18.45 -16.56
CA GLU A 95 -12.13 -17.52 -16.93
C GLU A 95 -12.56 -16.05 -16.84
N LYS A 96 -13.80 -15.75 -17.28
CA LYS A 96 -14.37 -14.40 -17.15
C LYS A 96 -14.37 -13.97 -15.69
N LYS A 97 -14.82 -14.83 -14.78
CA LYS A 97 -14.88 -14.50 -13.36
C LYS A 97 -13.48 -14.41 -12.74
N ALA A 98 -12.56 -15.28 -13.13
CA ALA A 98 -11.17 -15.22 -12.69
C ALA A 98 -10.51 -13.89 -13.07
N ARG A 99 -10.73 -13.39 -14.30
CA ARG A 99 -10.24 -12.08 -14.74
C ARG A 99 -10.76 -10.93 -13.87
N GLU A 100 -12.06 -10.94 -13.55
CA GLU A 100 -12.65 -9.94 -12.63
C GLU A 100 -12.03 -10.01 -11.22
N ILE A 101 -11.77 -11.22 -10.72
CA ILE A 101 -11.13 -11.41 -9.41
C ILE A 101 -9.69 -10.90 -9.42
N TRP A 102 -8.91 -11.18 -10.47
CA TRP A 102 -7.54 -10.67 -10.57
C TRP A 102 -7.47 -9.14 -10.59
N GLN A 103 -8.39 -8.47 -11.29
CA GLN A 103 -8.48 -7.01 -11.26
C GLN A 103 -8.76 -6.48 -9.84
N LYS A 104 -9.64 -7.15 -9.09
CA LYS A 104 -9.90 -6.79 -7.69
C LYS A 104 -8.72 -7.10 -6.77
N ASN A 105 -8.01 -8.20 -7.02
CA ASN A 105 -6.82 -8.60 -6.29
C ASN A 105 -5.73 -7.53 -6.42
N ASP A 106 -5.42 -7.11 -7.64
CA ASP A 106 -4.41 -6.07 -7.89
C ASP A 106 -4.84 -4.73 -7.31
N LYS A 107 -6.12 -4.36 -7.46
CA LYS A 107 -6.65 -3.15 -6.82
C LYS A 107 -6.49 -3.17 -5.30
N ALA A 108 -6.82 -4.28 -4.65
CA ALA A 108 -6.68 -4.42 -3.20
C ALA A 108 -5.22 -4.27 -2.75
N TRP A 109 -4.28 -4.82 -3.51
CA TRP A 109 -2.84 -4.67 -3.26
C TRP A 109 -2.41 -3.20 -3.36
N GLU A 110 -2.78 -2.50 -4.44
CA GLU A 110 -2.45 -1.09 -4.62
C GLU A 110 -3.08 -0.19 -3.57
N ASP A 111 -4.34 -0.43 -3.21
CA ASP A 111 -5.04 0.31 -2.17
C ASP A 111 -4.37 0.08 -0.80
N CYS A 112 -3.97 -1.16 -0.49
CA CYS A 112 -3.24 -1.45 0.73
C CYS A 112 -1.86 -0.79 0.78
N LYS A 113 -1.06 -0.84 -0.30
CA LYS A 113 0.22 -0.12 -0.38
C LYS A 113 0.04 1.36 -0.09
N LYS A 114 -0.98 2.00 -0.66
CA LYS A 114 -1.27 3.42 -0.42
C LYS A 114 -1.69 3.69 1.02
N SER A 115 -2.46 2.79 1.64
CA SER A 115 -2.99 2.97 3.00
C SER A 115 -1.92 2.86 4.10
N VAL A 116 -0.87 2.08 3.85
CA VAL A 116 0.21 1.82 4.83
C VAL A 116 1.56 2.39 4.39
N ALA A 117 1.62 3.03 3.22
CA ALA A 117 2.70 3.94 2.90
C ALA A 117 2.86 4.89 4.10
N PRO A 118 4.09 5.17 4.53
CA PRO A 118 4.33 6.11 5.61
C PRO A 118 3.48 7.35 5.35
N SER A 119 2.59 7.69 6.29
CA SER A 119 2.00 9.02 6.23
C SER A 119 3.19 9.95 6.26
N PRO A 120 3.33 10.86 5.28
CA PRO A 120 4.50 11.72 5.30
C PRO A 120 4.57 12.52 6.62
N ARG A 121 3.42 12.74 7.26
CA ARG A 121 3.25 13.30 8.63
C ARG A 121 3.98 12.57 9.77
N GLY A 122 4.40 11.32 9.56
CA GLY A 122 5.07 10.52 10.58
C GLY A 122 6.58 10.36 10.40
N SER A 123 7.18 10.91 9.33
CA SER A 123 8.63 10.80 9.15
C SER A 123 9.37 11.78 10.06
N SER A 124 10.51 11.34 10.61
CA SER A 124 11.39 12.21 11.41
C SER A 124 11.89 13.40 10.59
N GLU A 125 12.06 13.20 9.28
CA GLU A 125 12.45 14.24 8.33
C GLU A 125 11.40 15.34 8.24
N LEU A 126 10.12 15.00 8.05
CA LEU A 126 9.06 16.00 8.01
C LEU A 126 8.93 16.71 9.36
N GLN A 127 9.00 15.99 10.48
CA GLN A 127 8.96 16.62 11.80
C GLN A 127 10.12 17.62 11.99
N ASN A 128 11.32 17.31 11.50
CA ASN A 128 12.44 18.23 11.55
C ASN A 128 12.19 19.48 10.70
N CYS A 129 11.61 19.32 9.50
CA CYS A 129 11.23 20.45 8.66
C CYS A 129 10.14 21.33 9.31
N GLU A 130 9.08 20.72 9.85
CA GLU A 130 7.99 21.41 10.55
C GLU A 130 8.51 22.18 11.78
N ASN A 131 9.37 21.54 12.58
CA ASN A 131 9.96 22.14 13.78
C ASN A 131 10.94 23.27 13.44
N GLY A 132 11.80 23.07 12.44
CA GLY A 132 12.78 24.06 12.01
C GLY A 132 12.11 25.32 11.45
N LEU A 133 11.03 25.15 10.68
CA LEU A 133 10.26 26.26 10.14
C LEU A 133 9.42 26.94 11.22
N GLY A 134 8.82 26.15 12.11
CA GLY A 134 7.93 26.61 13.16
C GLY A 134 6.54 26.99 12.66
N THR A 135 5.53 26.83 13.52
CA THR A 135 4.10 26.93 13.15
C THR A 135 3.73 28.26 12.48
N LYS A 136 4.28 29.39 12.96
CA LYS A 136 3.97 30.72 12.41
C LYS A 136 4.47 30.86 10.97
N CYS A 137 5.73 30.52 10.71
CA CYS A 137 6.32 30.64 9.37
C CYS A 137 5.77 29.59 8.42
N GLY A 138 5.60 28.34 8.89
CA GLY A 138 4.96 27.28 8.10
C GLY A 138 3.56 27.70 7.62
N HIS A 139 2.76 28.31 8.49
CA HIS A 139 1.43 28.81 8.11
C HIS A 139 1.46 29.95 7.08
N LEU A 140 2.40 30.90 7.19
CA LEU A 140 2.54 31.98 6.21
C LEU A 140 2.99 31.47 4.84
N ILE A 141 3.98 30.58 4.82
CA ILE A 141 4.49 29.95 3.59
C ILE A 141 3.38 29.12 2.94
N TYR A 142 2.66 28.30 3.72
CA TYR A 142 1.51 27.55 3.24
C TYR A 142 0.46 28.47 2.60
N LYS A 143 0.09 29.59 3.25
CA LYS A 143 -0.87 30.55 2.70
C LYS A 143 -0.37 31.21 1.42
N ASN A 144 0.92 31.47 1.29
CA ASN A 144 1.48 32.01 0.05
C ASN A 144 1.39 30.96 -1.08
N VAL A 145 1.95 29.76 -0.84
CA VAL A 145 2.03 28.69 -1.85
C VAL A 145 0.63 28.21 -2.27
N PHE A 146 -0.25 27.90 -1.32
CA PHE A 146 -1.53 27.24 -1.60
C PHE A 146 -2.71 28.19 -1.78
N GLU A 147 -2.64 29.39 -1.20
CA GLU A 147 -3.77 30.34 -1.23
C GLU A 147 -3.43 31.65 -1.96
N SER A 148 -2.14 31.94 -2.19
CA SER A 148 -1.66 33.18 -2.81
C SER A 148 -2.16 34.45 -2.08
N LYS A 149 -2.20 34.39 -0.74
CA LYS A 149 -2.83 35.42 0.10
C LYS A 149 -1.88 36.31 0.89
N THR A 150 -0.62 35.95 1.07
CA THR A 150 0.23 36.61 2.08
C THR A 150 1.69 36.57 1.71
N GLU A 151 2.39 37.70 1.81
CA GLU A 151 3.86 37.75 1.68
C GLU A 151 4.54 37.00 2.83
N VAL A 152 5.65 36.34 2.53
CA VAL A 152 6.49 35.70 3.56
C VAL A 152 7.38 36.79 4.15
N SER A 153 7.47 36.88 5.47
CA SER A 153 8.32 37.89 6.12
C SER A 153 9.79 37.48 6.08
N LYS A 154 10.72 38.45 6.11
CA LYS A 154 12.18 38.22 6.19
C LYS A 154 12.62 37.18 7.22
N ASP A 155 12.07 37.22 8.45
CA ASP A 155 12.35 36.22 9.48
C ASP A 155 11.96 34.79 9.05
N CYS A 156 10.83 34.66 8.37
CA CYS A 156 10.35 33.38 7.86
C CYS A 156 11.11 32.93 6.61
N CYS A 157 11.53 33.85 5.75
CA CYS A 157 12.45 33.53 4.66
C CYS A 157 13.81 33.04 5.18
N SER A 158 14.38 33.70 6.19
CA SER A 158 15.61 33.25 6.83
C SER A 158 15.49 31.83 7.41
N ARG A 159 14.38 31.53 8.11
CA ARG A 159 14.08 30.18 8.61
C ARG A 159 13.91 29.16 7.47
N LEU A 160 13.20 29.52 6.41
CA LEU A 160 12.98 28.67 5.25
C LEU A 160 14.30 28.31 4.57
N LEU A 161 15.18 29.29 4.36
CA LEU A 161 16.51 29.07 3.81
C LEU A 161 17.38 28.21 4.75
N THR A 162 17.22 28.37 6.07
CA THR A 162 17.94 27.58 7.08
C THR A 162 17.54 26.11 7.05
N VAL A 163 16.24 25.79 6.93
CA VAL A 163 15.77 24.40 6.82
C VAL A 163 16.03 23.81 5.43
N GLY A 164 16.23 24.64 4.42
CA GLY A 164 16.64 24.23 3.08
C GLY A 164 15.49 23.94 2.12
N LYS A 165 15.84 23.86 0.81
CA LYS A 165 14.87 23.66 -0.27
C LYS A 165 14.17 22.31 -0.15
N ASP A 166 14.91 21.27 0.24
CA ASP A 166 14.37 19.93 0.41
C ASP A 166 13.23 19.92 1.44
N CYS A 167 13.37 20.66 2.55
CA CYS A 167 12.28 20.80 3.52
C CYS A 167 11.07 21.55 2.97
N HIS A 168 11.29 22.62 2.19
CA HIS A 168 10.21 23.37 1.54
C HIS A 168 9.43 22.50 0.55
N ASP A 169 10.16 21.78 -0.31
CA ASP A 169 9.61 20.88 -1.31
C ASP A 169 8.87 19.71 -0.66
N LEU A 170 9.46 19.10 0.38
CA LEU A 170 8.83 18.03 1.14
C LEU A 170 7.50 18.48 1.76
N LEU A 171 7.47 19.61 2.48
CA LEU A 171 6.25 20.13 3.10
C LEU A 171 5.14 20.38 2.05
N THR A 172 5.51 20.86 0.87
CA THR A 172 4.59 21.06 -0.26
C THR A 172 4.09 19.74 -0.83
N GLU A 173 4.99 18.78 -1.12
CA GLU A 173 4.66 17.47 -1.67
C GLU A 173 3.67 16.72 -0.77
N VAL A 174 3.96 16.67 0.53
CA VAL A 174 3.09 16.06 1.54
C VAL A 174 1.69 16.67 1.53
N THR A 175 1.62 17.99 1.38
CA THR A 175 0.35 18.71 1.34
C THR A 175 -0.44 18.39 0.06
N ILE A 176 0.22 18.32 -1.10
CA ILE A 176 -0.38 17.93 -2.38
C ILE A 176 -0.98 16.53 -2.30
N VAL A 177 -0.19 15.56 -1.79
CA VAL A 177 -0.60 14.17 -1.63
C VAL A 177 -1.77 14.06 -0.65
N TYR A 178 -1.67 14.72 0.51
CA TYR A 178 -2.71 14.69 1.52
C TYR A 178 -4.04 15.27 1.02
N LYS A 179 -3.99 16.39 0.30
CA LYS A 179 -5.18 17.03 -0.30
C LYS A 179 -5.70 16.32 -1.54
N ARG A 180 -4.99 15.30 -2.05
CA ARG A 180 -5.34 14.56 -3.27
C ARG A 180 -5.56 15.49 -4.46
N LEU A 181 -4.65 16.44 -4.66
CA LEU A 181 -4.76 17.38 -5.77
C LEU A 181 -4.58 16.66 -7.11
N THR A 182 -5.26 17.14 -8.15
CA THR A 182 -5.07 16.66 -9.52
C THR A 182 -3.68 17.06 -10.02
N GLU A 183 -3.15 16.36 -11.03
CA GLU A 183 -1.85 16.70 -11.63
C GLU A 183 -1.78 18.16 -12.10
N LYS A 184 -2.88 18.68 -12.67
CA LYS A 184 -2.98 20.07 -13.09
C LYS A 184 -2.78 21.03 -11.91
N HIS A 185 -3.53 20.83 -10.83
CA HIS A 185 -3.39 21.68 -9.63
C HIS A 185 -2.02 21.50 -8.96
N ALA A 186 -1.48 20.28 -8.92
CA ALA A 186 -0.16 20.03 -8.38
C ALA A 186 0.93 20.82 -9.13
N LYS A 187 0.88 20.87 -10.47
CA LYS A 187 1.81 21.68 -11.28
C LYS A 187 1.72 23.17 -10.95
N GLU A 188 0.50 23.70 -10.78
CA GLU A 188 0.30 25.10 -10.38
C GLU A 188 0.86 25.39 -8.99
N ILE A 189 0.73 24.45 -8.04
CA ILE A 189 1.30 24.56 -6.70
C ILE A 189 2.83 24.55 -6.74
N TRP A 190 3.44 23.65 -7.51
CA TRP A 190 4.91 23.60 -7.63
C TRP A 190 5.51 24.90 -8.18
N LEU A 191 4.86 25.52 -9.19
CA LEU A 191 5.28 26.84 -9.68
C LEU A 191 5.26 27.91 -8.59
N LYS A 192 4.25 27.89 -7.71
CA LYS A 192 4.17 28.83 -6.57
C LYS A 192 5.19 28.50 -5.48
N ASN A 193 5.43 27.22 -5.24
CA ASN A 193 6.45 26.72 -4.31
C ASN A 193 7.83 27.26 -4.69
N ASP A 194 8.22 27.10 -5.96
CA ASP A 194 9.52 27.58 -6.46
C ASP A 194 9.59 29.11 -6.41
N LYS A 195 8.51 29.81 -6.77
CA LYS A 195 8.46 31.28 -6.66
C LYS A 195 8.70 31.78 -5.23
N VAL A 196 8.12 31.12 -4.21
CA VAL A 196 8.35 31.50 -2.79
C VAL A 196 9.80 31.26 -2.40
N TRP A 197 10.40 30.16 -2.85
CA TRP A 197 11.81 29.87 -2.61
C TRP A 197 12.72 30.94 -3.21
N GLU A 198 12.52 31.25 -4.49
CA GLU A 198 13.27 32.29 -5.22
C GLU A 198 13.11 33.66 -4.55
N GLN A 199 11.89 34.03 -4.14
CA GLN A 199 11.66 35.27 -3.40
C GLN A 199 12.53 35.34 -2.15
N CYS A 200 12.52 34.29 -1.33
CA CYS A 200 13.28 34.28 -0.08
C CYS A 200 14.80 34.32 -0.29
N GLN A 201 15.33 33.85 -1.41
CA GLN A 201 16.75 33.97 -1.74
C GLN A 201 17.20 35.42 -2.00
N THR A 202 16.25 36.32 -2.24
CA THR A 202 16.51 37.72 -2.63
C THR A 202 16.14 38.75 -1.54
N GLU A 203 15.64 38.31 -0.38
CA GLU A 203 15.23 39.18 0.75
C GLU A 203 16.36 39.58 1.70
#